data_AF-A0AAU5WL72-F1
#
_entry.id   AF-A0AAU5WL72-F1
#
_cell.length_a   1.000
_cell.length_b   1.000
_cell.length_c   1.000
_cell.angle_alpha   90.00
_cell.angle_beta   90.00
_cell.angle_gamma   90.00
#
_symmetry.space_group_name_H-M   'P 1'
#
loop_
_entity.id
_entity.type
_entity.pdbx_description
1 polymer ?
#
loop_
_entity_poly.entity_id
_entity_poly.type
_entity_poly.pdbx_seq_one_letter_code
_entity_poly.pdbx_strand_id
1 'polypeptide(L)' 'MTEYRLIGADGVYFLRDQDDRIAGTLLREAGGWWRGVAPGGRVRRLFVPPDTDGDHRLIAAERLIGP' A
#
# COMPACT_ATOMS: atom_id res chain seq x y z
N MET A 1 -12.19 10.56 -8.01
CA MET A 1 -11.45 9.67 -7.09
C MET A 1 -10.38 9.01 -7.93
N THR A 2 -9.10 9.28 -7.64
CA THR A 2 -7.99 8.71 -8.43
C THR A 2 -7.92 7.21 -8.16
N GLU A 3 -7.99 6.41 -9.23
CA GLU A 3 -7.82 4.96 -9.16
C GLU A 3 -6.34 4.62 -9.18
N TYR A 4 -5.90 3.72 -8.28
CA TYR A 4 -4.52 3.27 -8.21
C TYR A 4 -4.46 1.76 -8.43
N ARG A 5 -3.52 1.32 -9.26
CA ARG A 5 -3.19 -0.09 -9.43
C ARG A 5 -2.01 -0.43 -8.53
N LEU A 6 -2.15 -1.52 -7.77
CA LEU A 6 -1.02 -2.06 -7.01
C LEU A 6 -0.17 -2.96 -7.92
N ILE A 7 1.12 -2.68 -8.00
CA ILE A 7 2.11 -3.50 -8.72
C ILE A 7 3.29 -3.83 -7.80
N GLY A 8 4.04 -4.88 -8.10
CA GLY A 8 5.18 -5.34 -7.31
C GLY A 8 4.99 -6.71 -6.70
N ALA A 9 6.02 -7.19 -6.00
CA ALA A 9 6.11 -8.53 -5.45
C ALA A 9 7.04 -8.54 -4.23
N ASP A 10 7.08 -9.67 -3.51
CA ASP A 10 8.07 -9.95 -2.46
C ASP A 10 8.16 -8.89 -1.34
N GLY A 11 7.01 -8.30 -1.01
CA GLY A 11 6.92 -7.34 0.09
C GLY A 11 7.19 -5.89 -0.30
N VAL A 12 7.52 -5.59 -1.56
CA VAL A 12 7.64 -4.21 -2.06
C VAL A 12 6.62 -3.97 -3.16
N TYR A 13 5.77 -2.97 -2.96
CA TYR A 13 4.67 -2.65 -3.84
C TYR A 13 4.61 -1.15 -4.14
N PHE A 14 4.04 -0.82 -5.28
CA PHE A 14 3.88 0.55 -5.77
C PHE A 14 2.42 0.81 -6.12
N LEU A 15 1.97 2.02 -5.79
CA LEU A 15 0.70 2.56 -6.27
C LEU A 15 0.98 3.25 -7.59
N ARG A 16 0.47 2.69 -8.68
CA ARG A 16 0.57 3.27 -10.02
C ARG A 16 -0.74 3.95 -10.40
N ASP A 17 -0.68 5.19 -10.85
CA ASP A 17 -1.85 5.94 -11.30
C ASP A 17 -2.22 5.61 -12.77
N GLN A 18 -3.21 6.32 -13.30
CA GLN A 18 -3.73 6.14 -14.66
C GLN A 18 -2.76 6.62 -15.76
N ASP A 19 -1.81 7.48 -15.42
CA ASP A 19 -0.74 7.97 -16.31
C ASP A 19 0.51 7.06 -16.25
N ASP A 20 0.39 5.87 -15.66
CA ASP A 20 1.47 4.92 -15.37
C ASP A 20 2.59 5.50 -14.47
N ARG A 21 2.32 6.56 -13.70
CA ARG A 21 3.27 7.15 -12.74
C ARG A 21 3.17 6.48 -11.38
N ILE A 22 4.29 6.42 -10.68
CA ILE A 22 4.34 5.93 -9.30
C ILE A 22 3.91 7.06 -8.35
N ALA A 23 2.75 6.89 -7.73
CA ALA A 23 2.16 7.84 -6.78
C ALA A 23 2.48 7.50 -5.31
N GLY A 24 2.89 6.26 -5.03
CA GLY A 24 3.17 5.81 -3.68
C GLY A 24 3.88 4.48 -3.62
N THR A 25 4.34 4.12 -2.42
CA THR A 25 5.09 2.88 -2.14
C THR A 25 4.54 2.19 -0.91
N LEU A 26 4.67 0.88 -0.86
CA LEU A 26 4.32 0.01 0.26
C LEU A 26 5.42 -1.02 0.47
N LEU A 27 5.88 -1.12 1.70
CA LEU A 27 6.83 -2.10 2.18
C LEU A 27 6.16 -2.94 3.24
N ARG A 28 6.12 -4.25 3.03
CA ARG A 28 5.74 -5.25 4.04
C ARG A 28 6.89 -5.39 5.02
N GLU A 29 6.62 -5.05 6.28
CA GLU A 29 7.50 -5.34 7.40
C GLU A 29 7.10 -6.69 8.03
N ALA A 30 7.78 -7.08 9.10
CA ALA A 30 7.47 -8.31 9.83
C ALA A 30 6.17 -8.19 10.67
N GLY A 31 5.56 -9.33 10.96
CA GLY A 31 4.47 -9.43 11.94
C GLY A 31 3.20 -8.67 11.57
N GLY A 32 2.90 -8.47 10.28
CA GLY A 32 1.70 -7.75 9.83
C GLY A 32 1.85 -6.23 9.75
N TRP A 33 3.03 -5.70 10.02
CA TRP A 33 3.30 -4.27 9.83
C TRP A 33 3.60 -3.94 8.37
N TRP A 34 3.18 -2.75 7.97
CA TRP A 34 3.44 -2.18 6.66
C TRP A 34 3.87 -0.72 6.82
N ARG A 35 4.80 -0.29 5.98
CA ARG A 35 5.20 1.10 5.86
C ARG A 35 4.94 1.56 4.45
N GLY A 36 4.38 2.75 4.27
CA GLY A 36 4.13 3.26 2.94
C GLY A 36 4.24 4.77 2.84
N VAL A 37 4.45 5.23 1.61
CA VAL A 37 4.34 6.63 1.23
C VAL A 37 3.05 6.77 0.44
N ALA A 38 2.08 7.51 0.98
CA ALA A 38 0.80 7.76 0.35
C ALA A 38 0.94 8.74 -0.83
N PRO A 39 -0.02 8.74 -1.77
CA PRO A 39 -0.16 9.83 -2.73
C PRO A 39 -0.20 11.17 -2.00
N GLY A 40 0.72 12.08 -2.35
CA GLY A 40 0.94 13.34 -1.62
C GLY A 40 2.13 13.32 -0.65
N GLY A 41 2.87 12.21 -0.57
CA GLY A 41 4.17 12.14 0.11
C GLY A 41 4.11 11.86 1.61
N ARG A 42 2.92 11.72 2.21
CA ARG A 42 2.79 11.38 3.64
C ARG A 42 3.28 9.95 3.89
N VAL A 43 4.21 9.80 4.83
CA VAL A 43 4.66 8.48 5.30
C VAL A 43 3.70 7.98 6.38
N ARG A 44 3.26 6.72 6.27
CA ARG A 44 2.44 6.05 7.27
C ARG A 44 3.01 4.68 7.59
N ARG A 45 2.80 4.25 8.83
CA ARG A 45 2.97 2.88 9.26
C ARG A 45 1.62 2.36 9.70
N LEU A 46 1.22 1.20 9.18
CA LEU A 46 -0.09 0.62 9.42
C LEU A 46 0.05 -0.87 9.69
N PHE A 47 -0.90 -1.39 10.47
CA PHE A 47 -0.96 -2.80 10.80
C PHE A 47 -2.04 -3.47 9.95
N VAL A 48 -1.74 -4.60 9.33
CA VAL A 48 -2.69 -5.52 8.71
C VAL A 48 -2.44 -6.89 9.35
N PRO A 49 -3.37 -7.38 10.19
CA PRO A 49 -3.21 -8.68 10.85
C PRO A 49 -2.86 -9.79 9.84
N PRO A 50 -1.86 -10.65 10.11
CA PRO A 50 -1.46 -11.71 9.18
C PRO A 50 -2.56 -12.72 8.84
N ASP A 51 -3.55 -12.84 9.73
CA ASP A 51 -4.73 -13.68 9.66
C ASP A 51 -5.97 -12.96 9.09
N THR A 52 -5.79 -11.74 8.56
CA THR A 52 -6.89 -11.01 7.91
C THR A 52 -7.35 -11.77 6.66
N ASP A 53 -8.65 -12.04 6.57
CA ASP A 53 -9.26 -12.57 5.36
C ASP A 53 -9.13 -11.58 4.18
N GLY A 54 -8.69 -12.08 3.03
CA GLY A 54 -8.53 -11.31 1.80
C GLY A 54 -7.08 -10.97 1.44
N ASP A 55 -6.91 -10.12 0.43
CA ASP A 55 -5.57 -9.73 -0.04
C ASP A 55 -5.00 -8.62 0.84
N HIS A 56 -4.13 -9.02 1.77
CA HIS A 56 -3.41 -8.12 2.67
C HIS A 56 -2.71 -6.93 1.98
N ARG A 57 -2.32 -7.05 0.70
CA ARG A 57 -1.67 -5.98 -0.06
C ARG A 57 -2.66 -4.89 -0.43
N LEU A 58 -3.87 -5.27 -0.86
CA LEU A 58 -4.95 -4.35 -1.17
C LEU A 58 -5.45 -3.65 0.09
N ILE A 59 -5.61 -4.40 1.18
CA ILE A 59 -6.02 -3.83 2.48
C ILE A 59 -4.98 -2.82 2.97
N ALA A 60 -3.68 -3.12 2.84
CA ALA A 60 -2.62 -2.18 3.19
C ALA A 60 -2.66 -0.91 2.32
N ALA A 61 -2.91 -1.05 1.01
CA ALA A 61 -3.05 0.07 0.08
C ALA A 61 -4.25 0.97 0.40
N GLU A 62 -5.41 0.38 0.65
CA GLU A 62 -6.62 1.11 1.05
C GLU A 62 -6.40 1.90 2.34
N ARG A 63 -5.79 1.26 3.36
CA ARG A 63 -5.48 1.92 4.65
C ARG A 63 -4.44 3.03 4.52
N LEU A 64 -3.54 2.94 3.55
CA LEU A 64 -2.53 3.96 3.26
C LEU A 64 -3.16 5.20 2.60
N ILE A 65 -4.08 5.00 1.66
CA ILE A 65 -4.74 6.05 0.86
C ILE A 65 -5.92 6.69 1.61
N GLY A 66 -6.63 5.91 2.44
CA GLY A 66 -7.72 6.40 3.28
C GLY A 66 -7.27 7.49 4.26
N PRO A 67 -8.20 8.15 4.97
CA PRO A 67 -7.87 9.22 5.92
C PRO A 67 -6.83 8.83 7.01
#